data_AF-A0A1V6J7E5-F1
#
_entry.id   AF-A0A1V6J7E5-F1
#
_cell.length_a   1.000
_cell.length_b   1.000
_cell.length_c   1.000
_cell.angle_alpha   90.00
_cell.angle_beta   90.00
_cell.angle_gamma   90.00
#
_symmetry.space_group_name_H-M   'P 1'
#
loop_
_entity.id
_entity.type
_entity.pdbx_description
1 polymer ?
#
loop_
_entity_poly.entity_id
_entity_poly.type
_entity_poly.pdbx_seq_one_letter_code
_entity_poly.pdbx_strand_id
1 'polypeptide(L)'
;MTTFHGSNDHANPPPADDSVPAMYTDQTAHPAPVHPKQAPEAKALEERLGASRFSGEGFLGTDQRTVDQIIAADVRTIEQLGITKAALLDALRAAFEKARAAFGGEVEIRPGLTAVAHESMGRIPSPFRGDGVFEKGDVVLTSATGEELVLTALGLALIEKHDFFQGHGSRYRIDPARAAHLLGILA
;
A
#
# COMPACT_ATOMS: atom_id res chain seq x y z
N MET A 1 22.96 -73.76 19.82
CA MET A 1 24.02 -74.37 20.65
C MET A 1 25.25 -74.56 19.76
N THR A 2 26.40 -74.02 20.20
CA THR A 2 27.78 -74.45 19.83
C THR A 2 28.30 -73.98 18.44
N THR A 3 29.43 -73.30 18.21
CA THR A 3 30.43 -72.53 18.98
C THR A 3 31.25 -71.65 17.98
N PHE A 4 31.83 -70.57 18.51
CA PHE A 4 32.89 -69.70 18.00
C PHE A 4 34.17 -70.39 17.46
N HIS A 5 34.89 -69.69 16.57
CA HIS A 5 36.32 -69.26 16.59
C HIS A 5 36.71 -68.93 15.12
N GLY A 6 37.24 -67.78 14.71
CA GLY A 6 38.12 -66.83 15.40
C GLY A 6 39.51 -66.93 14.77
N SER A 7 39.89 -65.97 13.91
CA SER A 7 41.30 -65.68 13.56
C SER A 7 41.38 -64.24 13.06
N ASN A 8 42.23 -63.47 13.75
CA ASN A 8 42.46 -62.04 13.60
C ASN A 8 43.99 -61.86 13.68
N ASP A 9 44.62 -61.22 12.68
CA ASP A 9 46.01 -60.70 12.72
C ASP A 9 46.10 -59.59 11.66
N HIS A 10 46.03 -58.30 12.01
CA HIS A 10 47.05 -57.37 12.55
C HIS A 10 48.18 -56.91 11.60
N ALA A 11 48.11 -55.60 11.25
CA ALA A 11 49.18 -54.62 10.97
C ALA A 11 49.99 -54.75 9.65
N ASN A 12 50.39 -53.71 8.89
CA ASN A 12 50.43 -52.23 9.04
C ASN A 12 50.54 -51.60 7.61
N PRO A 13 50.33 -50.28 7.40
CA PRO A 13 50.19 -49.65 6.08
C PRO A 13 51.51 -49.06 5.51
N PRO A 14 51.59 -48.75 4.21
CA PRO A 14 52.56 -47.79 3.66
C PRO A 14 51.92 -46.40 3.39
N PRO A 15 52.75 -45.35 3.18
CA PRO A 15 52.65 -44.07 3.89
C PRO A 15 51.91 -42.94 3.16
N ALA A 16 51.70 -41.88 3.94
CA ALA A 16 51.13 -40.58 3.61
C ALA A 16 51.74 -39.91 2.36
N ASP A 17 50.86 -39.34 1.53
CA ASP A 17 51.21 -38.18 0.72
C ASP A 17 50.59 -36.94 1.37
N ASP A 18 51.46 -36.18 2.04
CA ASP A 18 51.19 -34.87 2.58
C ASP A 18 51.18 -33.86 1.42
N SER A 19 49.98 -33.43 1.04
CA SER A 19 49.77 -32.15 0.34
C SER A 19 48.35 -31.64 0.57
N VAL A 20 48.16 -31.01 1.73
CA VAL A 20 47.04 -30.10 2.08
C VAL A 20 47.75 -28.79 2.52
N PRO A 21 47.21 -27.55 2.37
CA PRO A 21 45.79 -27.18 2.44
C PRO A 21 45.40 -26.06 1.43
N ALA A 22 44.22 -25.42 1.37
CA ALA A 22 43.10 -25.24 2.27
C ALA A 22 41.94 -24.54 1.52
N MET A 23 40.70 -24.73 2.00
CA MET A 23 39.57 -23.78 1.96
C MET A 23 39.05 -23.26 0.59
N TYR A 24 37.83 -23.67 0.20
CA TYR A 24 36.73 -22.70 0.12
C TYR A 24 35.37 -23.41 0.20
N THR A 25 34.49 -22.79 0.97
CA THR A 25 33.21 -23.27 1.47
C THR A 25 32.13 -23.33 0.40
N ASP A 26 31.21 -24.28 0.63
CA ASP A 26 29.83 -24.31 0.15
C ASP A 26 29.18 -22.92 0.12
N GLN A 27 28.63 -22.51 -1.03
CA GLN A 27 27.73 -21.36 -1.11
C GLN A 27 26.72 -21.49 -2.25
N THR A 28 25.54 -21.99 -1.87
CA THR A 28 24.21 -21.43 -2.21
C THR A 28 23.80 -21.21 -3.68
N ALA A 29 22.74 -21.93 -4.03
CA ALA A 29 21.46 -21.41 -4.53
C ALA A 29 21.36 -20.85 -5.96
N HIS A 30 20.27 -21.29 -6.59
CA HIS A 30 19.71 -20.92 -7.89
C HIS A 30 19.86 -19.45 -8.33
N PRO A 31 20.09 -19.19 -9.64
CA PRO A 31 19.91 -17.85 -10.18
C PRO A 31 18.42 -17.49 -10.19
N ALA A 32 18.01 -16.51 -9.40
CA ALA A 32 16.74 -15.81 -9.60
C ALA A 32 16.82 -14.93 -10.87
N PRO A 33 15.77 -14.87 -11.71
CA PRO A 33 15.79 -14.03 -12.89
C PRO A 33 15.64 -12.56 -12.50
N VAL A 34 16.62 -11.72 -12.91
CA VAL A 34 16.57 -10.27 -12.75
C VAL A 34 15.78 -9.69 -13.93
N HIS A 35 14.64 -9.05 -13.67
CA HIS A 35 13.90 -8.26 -14.67
C HIS A 35 14.14 -6.75 -14.41
N PRO A 36 15.00 -6.05 -15.18
CA PRO A 36 15.39 -4.67 -14.89
C PRO A 36 14.53 -3.63 -15.64
N LYS A 37 13.21 -3.65 -15.48
CA LYS A 37 12.31 -2.65 -16.11
C LYS A 37 11.45 -1.83 -15.14
N GLN A 38 11.33 -2.23 -13.87
CA GLN A 38 10.43 -1.58 -12.91
C GLN A 38 11.04 -0.37 -12.18
N ALA A 39 12.36 -0.30 -12.03
CA ALA A 39 13.02 0.74 -11.23
C ALA A 39 12.82 2.19 -11.73
N PRO A 40 12.87 2.49 -13.06
CA PRO A 40 12.71 3.87 -13.54
C PRO A 40 11.27 4.39 -13.42
N GLU A 41 10.28 3.52 -13.66
CA GLU A 41 8.86 3.91 -13.62
C GLU A 41 8.35 4.09 -12.19
N ALA A 42 8.78 3.23 -11.26
CA ALA A 42 8.49 3.36 -9.83
C ALA A 42 9.05 4.69 -9.29
N LYS A 43 10.31 5.01 -9.60
CA LYS A 43 10.93 6.26 -9.17
C LYS A 43 10.24 7.50 -9.77
N ALA A 44 9.89 7.45 -11.06
CA ALA A 44 9.15 8.53 -11.70
C ALA A 44 7.73 8.69 -11.14
N LEU A 45 7.09 7.61 -10.67
CA LEU A 45 5.81 7.67 -9.95
C LEU A 45 5.98 8.33 -8.59
N GLU A 46 6.98 7.93 -7.80
CA GLU A 46 7.29 8.55 -6.50
C GLU A 46 7.56 10.06 -6.63
N GLU A 47 8.30 10.48 -7.65
CA GLU A 47 8.53 11.91 -7.96
C GLU A 47 7.22 12.67 -8.26
N ARG A 48 6.24 12.03 -8.91
CA ARG A 48 4.92 12.62 -9.18
C ARG A 48 3.99 12.61 -7.97
N LEU A 49 4.19 11.64 -7.08
CA LEU A 49 3.45 11.52 -5.83
C LEU A 49 3.97 12.45 -4.73
N GLY A 50 5.24 12.87 -4.80
CA GLY A 50 5.82 13.91 -3.96
C GLY A 50 5.16 15.28 -4.15
N ALA A 51 5.56 16.26 -3.33
CA ALA A 51 5.11 17.64 -3.47
C ALA A 51 5.43 18.14 -4.89
N SER A 52 4.40 18.54 -5.63
CA SER A 52 4.53 19.00 -7.01
C SER A 52 3.87 20.35 -7.19
N ARG A 53 4.08 20.97 -8.37
CA ARG A 53 3.44 22.23 -8.75
C ARG A 53 1.89 22.17 -8.68
N PHE A 54 1.30 20.98 -8.60
CA PHE A 54 -0.16 20.76 -8.59
C PHE A 54 -0.74 20.34 -7.23
N SER A 55 0.09 19.86 -6.30
CA SER A 55 -0.30 19.54 -4.92
C SER A 55 0.79 20.03 -3.98
N GLY A 56 0.47 21.05 -3.17
CA GLY A 56 1.44 21.70 -2.27
C GLY A 56 2.11 20.75 -1.28
N GLU A 57 1.45 19.66 -0.90
CA GLU A 57 1.97 18.64 0.05
C GLU A 57 2.19 17.26 -0.58
N GLY A 58 1.76 17.04 -1.83
CA GLY A 58 1.82 15.73 -2.47
C GLY A 58 0.84 14.69 -1.90
N PHE A 59 0.95 13.45 -2.35
CA PHE A 59 0.13 12.31 -1.93
C PHE A 59 0.83 11.41 -0.91
N LEU A 60 2.11 11.62 -0.62
CA LEU A 60 2.87 10.82 0.34
C LEU A 60 2.93 11.44 1.73
N GLY A 61 2.78 12.77 1.85
CA GLY A 61 2.87 13.44 3.14
C GLY A 61 4.25 13.23 3.81
N THR A 62 4.23 12.71 5.04
CA THR A 62 5.45 12.37 5.82
C THR A 62 5.76 10.87 5.79
N ASP A 63 5.04 10.09 4.98
CA ASP A 63 5.24 8.66 4.86
C ASP A 63 6.59 8.34 4.24
N GLN A 64 7.33 7.45 4.90
CA GLN A 64 8.66 6.99 4.46
C GLN A 64 8.59 5.64 3.74
N ARG A 65 7.41 5.01 3.69
CA ARG A 65 7.20 3.75 2.98
C ARG A 65 7.15 4.00 1.48
N THR A 66 7.54 2.99 0.70
CA THR A 66 7.32 3.00 -0.75
C THR A 66 5.82 2.89 -1.06
N VAL A 67 5.43 3.28 -2.27
CA VAL A 67 4.04 3.18 -2.74
C VAL A 67 3.49 1.75 -2.59
N ASP A 68 4.28 0.76 -2.99
CA ASP A 68 3.90 -0.66 -2.88
C ASP A 68 3.72 -1.10 -1.42
N GLN A 69 4.52 -0.58 -0.50
CA GLN A 69 4.40 -0.88 0.93
C GLN A 69 3.14 -0.25 1.53
N ILE A 70 2.78 0.97 1.11
CA ILE A 70 1.53 1.62 1.51
C ILE A 70 0.33 0.78 1.03
N ILE A 71 0.29 0.47 -0.28
CA ILE A 71 -0.76 -0.35 -0.88
C ILE A 71 -0.89 -1.69 -0.15
N ALA A 72 0.22 -2.41 0.05
CA ALA A 72 0.21 -3.72 0.69
C ALA A 72 -0.20 -3.67 2.18
N ALA A 73 0.01 -2.55 2.86
CA ALA A 73 -0.46 -2.35 4.24
C ALA A 73 -1.97 -2.05 4.29
N ASP A 74 -2.47 -1.26 3.34
CA ASP A 74 -3.88 -0.87 3.27
C ASP A 74 -4.78 -2.01 2.84
N VAL A 75 -4.34 -2.80 1.86
CA VAL A 75 -5.03 -4.03 1.45
C VAL A 75 -5.14 -5.00 2.63
N ARG A 76 -4.05 -5.19 3.39
CA ARG A 76 -4.07 -6.02 4.61
C ARG A 76 -5.02 -5.49 5.66
N THR A 77 -5.09 -4.17 5.84
CA THR A 77 -6.04 -3.53 6.75
C THR A 77 -7.49 -3.85 6.34
N ILE A 78 -7.83 -3.72 5.06
CA ILE A 78 -9.16 -4.06 4.53
C ILE A 78 -9.51 -5.53 4.79
N GLU A 79 -8.58 -6.44 4.52
CA GLU A 79 -8.74 -7.87 4.77
C GLU A 79 -8.99 -8.17 6.25
N GLN A 80 -8.22 -7.55 7.15
CA GLN A 80 -8.36 -7.72 8.60
C GLN A 80 -9.69 -7.20 9.15
N LEU A 81 -10.25 -6.15 8.54
CA LEU A 81 -11.56 -5.61 8.89
C LEU A 81 -12.72 -6.47 8.34
N GLY A 82 -12.44 -7.46 7.50
CA GLY A 82 -13.46 -8.32 6.90
C GLY A 82 -14.38 -7.61 5.91
N ILE A 83 -13.96 -6.45 5.38
CA ILE A 83 -14.70 -5.69 4.36
C ILE A 83 -14.05 -5.86 2.98
N THR A 84 -14.74 -5.42 1.93
CA THR A 84 -14.18 -5.40 0.58
C THR A 84 -13.81 -3.97 0.17
N LYS A 85 -12.79 -3.82 -0.68
CA LYS A 85 -12.47 -2.53 -1.32
C LYS A 85 -13.69 -1.95 -2.03
N ALA A 86 -14.46 -2.78 -2.73
CA ALA A 86 -15.64 -2.35 -3.46
C ALA A 86 -16.67 -1.71 -2.52
N ALA A 87 -17.00 -2.36 -1.40
CA ALA A 87 -17.94 -1.82 -0.42
C ALA A 87 -17.45 -0.50 0.20
N LEU A 88 -16.15 -0.41 0.52
CA LEU A 88 -15.55 0.83 1.04
C LEU A 88 -15.63 1.95 -0.01
N LEU A 89 -15.28 1.66 -1.26
CA LEU A 89 -15.29 2.63 -2.36
C LEU A 89 -16.72 3.10 -2.69
N ASP A 90 -17.70 2.19 -2.68
CA ASP A 90 -19.10 2.52 -2.92
C ASP A 90 -19.63 3.48 -1.85
N ALA A 91 -19.30 3.22 -0.57
CA ALA A 91 -19.69 4.10 0.52
C ALA A 91 -19.00 5.47 0.45
N LEU A 92 -17.71 5.52 0.13
CA LEU A 92 -16.96 6.76 -0.08
C LEU A 92 -17.57 7.57 -1.23
N ARG A 93 -17.90 6.92 -2.35
CA ARG A 93 -18.49 7.56 -3.53
C ARG A 93 -19.90 8.06 -3.25
N ALA A 94 -20.71 7.29 -2.55
CA ALA A 94 -22.04 7.72 -2.13
C ALA A 94 -21.98 8.98 -1.24
N ALA A 95 -21.04 9.04 -0.29
CA ALA A 95 -20.85 10.22 0.54
C ALA A 95 -20.37 11.43 -0.27
N PHE A 96 -19.42 11.23 -1.18
CA PHE A 96 -18.90 12.26 -2.07
C PHE A 96 -19.99 12.87 -2.95
N GLU A 97 -20.76 12.03 -3.67
CA GLU A 97 -21.83 12.49 -4.56
C GLU A 97 -22.97 13.16 -3.79
N LYS A 98 -23.32 12.64 -2.60
CA LYS A 98 -24.33 13.26 -1.73
C LYS A 98 -23.94 14.68 -1.31
N ALA A 99 -22.69 14.89 -0.92
CA ALA A 99 -22.18 16.21 -0.56
C ALA A 99 -22.12 17.15 -1.77
N ARG A 100 -21.67 16.65 -2.93
CA ARG A 100 -21.64 17.46 -4.16
C ARG A 100 -23.02 17.93 -4.59
N ALA A 101 -24.03 17.08 -4.50
CA ALA A 101 -25.41 17.44 -4.82
C ALA A 101 -25.99 18.54 -3.91
N ALA A 102 -25.33 18.84 -2.78
CA ALA A 102 -25.71 19.90 -1.86
C ALA A 102 -25.14 21.28 -2.22
N PHE A 103 -24.31 21.39 -3.26
CA PHE A 103 -23.75 22.65 -3.77
C PHE A 103 -23.13 23.54 -2.68
N GLY A 104 -22.29 22.94 -1.82
CA GLY A 104 -21.62 23.63 -0.72
C GLY A 104 -22.42 23.69 0.59
N GLY A 105 -23.66 23.20 0.60
CA GLY A 105 -24.40 22.95 1.82
C GLY A 105 -23.84 21.78 2.62
N GLU A 106 -23.98 21.85 3.95
CA GLU A 106 -23.71 20.71 4.82
C GLU A 106 -24.83 19.67 4.69
N VAL A 107 -24.45 18.40 4.53
CA VAL A 107 -25.38 17.27 4.51
C VAL A 107 -24.99 16.21 5.51
N GLU A 108 -25.97 15.63 6.18
CA GLU A 108 -25.75 14.46 7.03
C GLU A 108 -25.56 13.21 6.15
N ILE A 109 -24.42 12.53 6.27
CA ILE A 109 -24.16 11.26 5.58
C ILE A 109 -24.83 10.12 6.34
N ARG A 110 -24.66 10.11 7.66
CA ARG A 110 -25.29 9.20 8.64
C ARG A 110 -25.29 9.89 10.01
N PRO A 111 -26.01 9.35 11.02
CA PRO A 111 -26.05 9.97 12.35
C PRO A 111 -24.65 10.26 12.90
N GLY A 112 -24.37 11.54 13.17
CA GLY A 112 -23.09 11.99 13.70
C GLY A 112 -21.95 12.10 12.68
N LEU A 113 -22.24 12.06 11.37
CA LEU A 113 -21.27 12.32 10.30
C LEU A 113 -21.88 13.26 9.26
N THR A 114 -21.33 14.46 9.12
CA THR A 114 -21.71 15.43 8.09
C THR A 114 -20.67 15.51 6.99
N ALA A 115 -21.05 16.12 5.87
CA ALA A 115 -20.18 16.35 4.73
C ALA A 115 -20.44 17.73 4.11
N VAL A 116 -19.37 18.39 3.69
CA VAL A 116 -19.41 19.65 2.93
C VAL A 116 -18.56 19.52 1.68
N ALA A 117 -19.11 19.88 0.53
CA ALA A 117 -18.37 19.96 -0.73
C ALA A 117 -17.76 21.35 -0.92
N HIS A 118 -16.47 21.39 -1.23
CA HIS A 118 -15.74 22.59 -1.61
C HIS A 118 -15.35 22.48 -3.08
N GLU A 119 -16.06 23.22 -3.92
CA GLU A 119 -15.76 23.28 -5.34
C GLU A 119 -14.56 24.20 -5.59
N SER A 120 -13.71 23.80 -6.53
CA SER A 120 -12.60 24.60 -6.98
C SER A 120 -12.52 24.57 -8.50
N MET A 121 -12.22 25.72 -9.11
CA MET A 121 -12.05 25.74 -10.56
C MET A 121 -10.74 25.03 -10.96
N GLY A 122 -10.82 24.22 -12.01
CA GLY A 122 -9.66 23.59 -12.65
C GLY A 122 -9.67 22.07 -12.62
N ARG A 123 -8.58 21.48 -13.12
CA ARG A 123 -8.37 20.03 -13.20
C ARG A 123 -6.97 19.65 -12.74
N ILE A 124 -6.84 18.47 -12.14
CA ILE A 124 -5.58 17.92 -11.65
C ILE A 124 -5.30 16.60 -12.39
N PRO A 125 -4.11 16.44 -13.00
CA PRO A 125 -3.73 15.17 -13.62
C PRO A 125 -3.45 14.10 -12.57
N SER A 126 -3.78 12.84 -12.86
CA SER A 126 -3.36 11.73 -12.00
C SER A 126 -1.83 11.59 -11.98
N PRO A 127 -1.23 11.26 -10.82
CA PRO A 127 0.18 10.92 -10.73
C PRO A 127 0.49 9.60 -11.47
N PHE A 128 -0.48 8.72 -11.72
CA PHE A 128 -0.30 7.51 -12.54
C PHE A 128 -0.52 7.85 -14.03
N ARG A 129 0.39 7.40 -14.93
CA ARG A 129 0.29 7.77 -16.35
C ARG A 129 -0.93 7.13 -16.98
N GLY A 130 -1.62 7.87 -17.85
CA GLY A 130 -2.76 7.36 -18.63
C GLY A 130 -4.11 7.41 -17.91
N ASP A 131 -4.13 7.75 -16.63
CA ASP A 131 -5.36 7.79 -15.83
C ASP A 131 -6.27 8.98 -16.10
N GLY A 132 -5.76 9.99 -16.79
CA GLY A 132 -6.49 11.20 -17.16
C GLY A 132 -6.36 12.34 -16.14
N VAL A 133 -7.38 13.19 -16.14
CA VAL A 133 -7.46 14.46 -15.40
C VAL A 133 -8.79 14.55 -14.66
N PHE A 134 -8.73 14.93 -13.39
CA PHE A 134 -9.85 14.94 -12.46
C PHE A 134 -10.22 16.37 -12.11
N GLU A 135 -11.47 16.62 -11.73
CA GLU A 135 -11.89 17.93 -11.25
C GLU A 135 -11.17 18.31 -9.95
N LYS A 136 -10.91 19.60 -9.80
CA LYS A 136 -10.33 20.15 -8.58
C LYS A 136 -11.48 20.40 -7.59
N GLY A 137 -11.43 19.78 -6.42
CA GLY A 137 -12.44 19.95 -5.40
C GLY A 137 -12.37 18.81 -4.39
N ASP A 138 -12.84 19.10 -3.20
CA ASP A 138 -12.84 18.16 -2.09
C ASP A 138 -14.18 18.13 -1.37
N VAL A 139 -14.49 16.97 -0.80
CA VAL A 139 -15.58 16.79 0.16
C VAL A 139 -14.94 16.50 1.49
N VAL A 140 -15.24 17.30 2.51
CA VAL A 140 -14.77 17.07 3.87
C VAL A 140 -15.89 16.38 4.63
N LEU A 141 -15.62 15.16 5.09
CA LEU A 141 -16.47 14.45 6.04
C LEU A 141 -16.03 14.84 7.45
N THR A 142 -16.97 15.22 8.32
CA THR A 142 -16.69 15.63 9.70
C THR A 142 -17.56 14.82 10.65
N SER A 143 -16.93 14.10 11.58
CA SER A 143 -17.65 13.36 12.62
C SER A 143 -18.11 14.30 13.75
N ALA A 144 -19.06 13.84 14.57
CA ALA A 144 -19.49 14.54 15.78
C ALA A 144 -18.36 14.76 16.81
N THR A 145 -17.26 14.01 16.71
CA THR A 145 -16.06 14.18 17.55
C THR A 145 -15.02 15.13 16.95
N GLY A 146 -15.30 15.72 15.79
CA GLY A 146 -14.40 16.63 15.07
C GLY A 146 -13.36 15.91 14.20
N GLU A 147 -13.55 14.62 13.94
CA GLU A 147 -12.65 13.83 13.09
C GLU A 147 -12.95 14.09 11.62
N GLU A 148 -11.94 14.50 10.84
CA GLU A 148 -12.12 14.85 9.43
C GLU A 148 -11.50 13.87 8.43
N LEU A 149 -12.22 13.57 7.35
CA LEU A 149 -11.73 12.80 6.20
C LEU A 149 -12.00 13.56 4.89
N VAL A 150 -10.94 13.84 4.13
CA VAL A 150 -11.03 14.60 2.87
C VAL A 150 -11.10 13.65 1.68
N LEU A 151 -12.17 13.76 0.91
CA LEU A 151 -12.40 12.98 -0.31
C LEU A 151 -12.20 13.86 -1.54
N THR A 152 -11.54 13.35 -2.56
CA THR A 152 -11.40 14.02 -3.86
C THR A 152 -11.71 13.04 -4.98
N ALA A 153 -12.20 13.52 -6.12
CA ALA A 153 -12.45 12.68 -7.29
C ALA A 153 -11.17 11.91 -7.70
N LEU A 154 -10.00 12.55 -7.61
CA LEU A 154 -8.71 11.91 -7.85
C LEU A 154 -8.41 10.84 -6.78
N GLY A 155 -8.57 11.13 -5.49
CA GLY A 155 -8.32 10.18 -4.41
C GLY A 155 -9.15 8.90 -4.54
N LEU A 156 -10.43 9.03 -4.89
CA LEU A 156 -11.30 7.88 -5.16
C LEU A 156 -10.81 7.05 -6.36
N ALA A 157 -10.38 7.69 -7.44
CA ALA A 157 -9.84 7.01 -8.61
C ALA A 157 -8.49 6.31 -8.34
N LEU A 158 -7.65 6.87 -7.46
CA LEU A 158 -6.39 6.27 -7.03
C LEU A 158 -6.65 4.97 -6.26
N ILE A 159 -7.65 4.94 -5.38
CA ILE A 159 -8.08 3.73 -4.67
C ILE A 159 -8.66 2.72 -5.66
N GLU A 160 -9.56 3.16 -6.53
CA GLU A 160 -10.26 2.31 -7.49
C GLU A 160 -9.28 1.55 -8.39
N LYS A 161 -8.33 2.28 -9.00
CA LYS A 161 -7.46 1.77 -10.05
C LYS A 161 -6.14 1.18 -9.55
N HIS A 162 -5.61 1.69 -8.43
CA HIS A 162 -4.25 1.37 -7.98
C HIS A 162 -4.18 0.90 -6.53
N ASP A 163 -5.31 0.73 -5.85
CA ASP A 163 -5.36 0.36 -4.42
C ASP A 163 -4.58 1.33 -3.52
N PHE A 164 -4.36 2.56 -4.01
CA PHE A 164 -3.50 3.54 -3.37
C PHE A 164 -4.34 4.53 -2.56
N PHE A 165 -4.30 4.37 -1.24
CA PHE A 165 -5.02 5.19 -0.27
C PHE A 165 -4.20 6.40 0.23
N GLN A 166 -3.14 6.78 -0.51
CA GLN A 166 -2.21 7.87 -0.17
C GLN A 166 -1.38 7.61 1.11
N GLY A 167 -0.29 8.36 1.31
CA GLY A 167 0.63 8.18 2.43
C GLY A 167 0.19 8.87 3.72
N HIS A 168 0.70 8.40 4.86
CA HIS A 168 0.50 9.04 6.16
C HIS A 168 1.00 10.50 6.17
N GLY A 169 0.28 11.35 6.89
CA GLY A 169 0.57 12.79 6.95
C GLY A 169 0.11 13.57 5.72
N SER A 170 -0.36 12.92 4.65
CA SER A 170 -1.05 13.63 3.57
C SER A 170 -2.45 14.04 4.02
N ARG A 171 -2.85 15.29 3.77
CA ARG A 171 -4.24 15.77 3.95
C ARG A 171 -5.26 14.88 3.24
N TYR A 172 -4.86 14.26 2.13
CA TYR A 172 -5.72 13.45 1.27
C TYR A 172 -5.67 11.96 1.59
N ARG A 173 -5.01 11.55 2.69
CA ARG A 173 -4.97 10.16 3.16
C ARG A 173 -6.38 9.66 3.48
N ILE A 174 -6.80 8.62 2.76
CA ILE A 174 -8.04 7.89 3.05
C ILE A 174 -7.67 6.60 3.78
N ASP A 175 -7.41 6.70 5.08
CA ASP A 175 -7.07 5.51 5.87
C ASP A 175 -8.23 4.49 5.88
N PRO A 176 -8.03 3.21 5.46
CA PRO A 176 -9.13 2.26 5.29
C PRO A 176 -9.91 1.98 6.57
N ALA A 177 -9.22 1.83 7.71
CA ALA A 177 -9.86 1.55 8.99
C ALA A 177 -10.68 2.74 9.46
N ARG A 178 -10.09 3.93 9.35
CA ARG A 178 -10.76 5.20 9.68
C ARG A 178 -11.99 5.44 8.80
N ALA A 179 -11.86 5.27 7.49
CA ALA A 179 -12.94 5.46 6.54
C ALA A 179 -14.09 4.46 6.80
N ALA A 180 -13.77 3.18 7.02
CA ALA A 180 -14.75 2.16 7.34
C ALA A 180 -15.48 2.44 8.66
N HIS A 181 -14.78 2.93 9.68
CA HIS A 181 -15.37 3.33 10.95
C HIS A 181 -16.31 4.52 10.79
N LEU A 182 -15.85 5.60 10.15
CA LEU A 182 -16.65 6.82 9.94
C LEU A 182 -17.91 6.52 9.12
N LEU A 183 -17.78 5.76 8.04
CA LEU A 183 -18.91 5.36 7.19
C LEU A 183 -19.78 4.27 7.82
N GLY A 184 -19.32 3.70 8.95
CA GLY A 184 -19.92 2.59 9.70
C GLY A 184 -20.24 1.38 8.84
N ILE A 185 -19.23 0.94 8.10
CA ILE A 185 -19.18 -0.29 7.30
C ILE A 185 -18.66 -1.46 8.15
N LEU A 186 -18.04 -1.16 9.30
CA LEU A 186 -17.64 -2.16 10.28
C LEU A 186 -18.89 -2.81 10.88
N ALA A 187 -18.89 -4.15 10.90
CA ALA A 187 -19.94 -4.97 11.49
C ALA A 187 -19.85 -4.98 13.03
#